data_AF-A0A7V5QBZ6-F1
#
_entry.id   AF-A0A7V5QBZ6-F1
#
_cell.length_a   1.000
_cell.length_b   1.000
_cell.length_c   1.000
_cell.angle_alpha   90.00
_cell.angle_beta   90.00
_cell.angle_gamma   90.00
#
_symmetry.space_group_name_H-M   'P 1'
#
loop_
_entity.id
_entity.type
_entity.pdbx_description
1 polymer ?
#
loop_
_entity_poly.entity_id
_entity_poly.type
_entity_poly.pdbx_seq_one_letter_code
_entity_poly.pdbx_strand_id
1 'polypeptide(L)'
;MKHRLCLIHPMDPRGAKVGGIETHIRLLTQRFPDDFSVMLVGVDARGDLQPGKAVKIKTGGREIDFLPVLHFTDEMAAEAATRITGSLTFRFTLALLRHSRAIRKLAGKGPVSADLQRFEFAPVAKLLGLPFMMEVHGEGGKDDKMDSLIKKHWRIYKWGEALGLKLATRVLCVTPARVASVSEEYP
;
A
#
# COMPACT_ATOMS: atom_id res chain seq x y z
N MET A 1 -3.45 6.14 -25.01
CA MET A 1 -2.28 5.96 -24.12
C MET A 1 -2.78 5.27 -22.86
N LYS A 2 -2.18 4.16 -22.41
CA LYS A 2 -2.70 3.44 -21.23
C LYS A 2 -2.24 4.11 -19.94
N HIS A 3 -3.14 4.29 -18.97
CA HIS A 3 -2.82 4.79 -17.63
C HIS A 3 -2.22 3.67 -16.78
N ARG A 4 -1.22 3.96 -15.94
CA ARG A 4 -0.66 2.96 -15.03
C ARG A 4 -1.08 3.22 -13.60
N LEU A 5 -1.67 2.20 -12.99
CA LEU A 5 -2.00 2.18 -11.57
C LEU A 5 -0.89 1.47 -10.80
N CYS A 6 -0.31 2.17 -9.82
CA CYS A 6 0.73 1.68 -8.92
C CYS A 6 0.13 1.34 -7.56
N LEU A 7 -0.09 0.06 -7.30
CA LEU A 7 -0.59 -0.43 -6.01
C LEU A 7 0.59 -0.55 -5.05
N ILE A 8 0.60 0.17 -3.92
CA ILE A 8 1.66 0.10 -2.92
C ILE A 8 1.09 -0.51 -1.63
N HIS A 9 1.39 -1.78 -1.41
CA HIS A 9 0.91 -2.49 -0.21
C HIS A 9 1.85 -3.67 0.12
N PRO A 10 2.17 -3.90 1.41
CA PRO A 10 3.04 -4.99 1.83
C PRO A 10 2.33 -6.36 1.77
N MET A 11 1.93 -6.77 0.57
CA MET A 11 1.42 -8.11 0.28
C MET A 11 2.21 -8.76 -0.84
N ASP A 12 2.22 -10.09 -0.83
CA ASP A 12 2.60 -10.90 -1.99
C ASP A 12 1.31 -11.25 -2.77
N PRO A 13 1.15 -10.78 -4.03
CA PRO A 13 -0.04 -11.08 -4.83
C PRO A 13 -0.18 -12.58 -5.14
N ARG A 14 0.90 -13.36 -5.01
CA ARG A 14 0.93 -14.81 -5.20
C ARG A 14 0.60 -15.57 -3.90
N GLY A 15 0.56 -14.89 -2.75
CA GLY A 15 0.20 -15.52 -1.47
C GLY A 15 -1.29 -15.85 -1.38
N ALA A 16 -1.68 -16.66 -0.39
CA ALA A 16 -3.08 -17.04 -0.15
C ALA A 16 -3.79 -16.18 0.91
N LYS A 17 -3.10 -15.21 1.51
CA LYS A 17 -3.65 -14.35 2.56
C LYS A 17 -4.93 -13.65 2.09
N VAL A 18 -5.96 -13.74 2.94
CA VAL A 18 -7.28 -13.14 2.75
C VAL A 18 -7.52 -12.10 3.83
N GLY A 19 -7.76 -10.87 3.41
CA GLY A 19 -8.13 -9.73 4.24
C GLY A 19 -8.90 -8.71 3.39
N GLY A 20 -9.49 -7.69 4.01
CA GLY A 20 -10.30 -6.70 3.30
C GLY A 20 -9.50 -5.96 2.22
N ILE A 21 -8.34 -5.42 2.62
CA ILE A 21 -7.42 -4.71 1.72
C ILE A 21 -6.84 -5.65 0.66
N GLU A 22 -6.41 -6.85 1.04
CA GLU A 22 -5.87 -7.83 0.10
C GLU A 22 -6.90 -8.26 -0.94
N THR A 23 -8.16 -8.41 -0.53
CA THR A 23 -9.28 -8.71 -1.45
C THR A 23 -9.50 -7.56 -2.43
N HIS A 24 -9.51 -6.32 -1.94
CA HIS A 24 -9.64 -5.13 -2.78
C HIS A 24 -8.53 -5.06 -3.83
N ILE A 25 -7.26 -5.17 -3.41
CA ILE A 25 -6.10 -5.15 -4.31
C ILE A 25 -6.19 -6.27 -5.34
N ARG A 26 -6.56 -7.50 -4.93
CA ARG A 26 -6.75 -8.61 -5.87
C ARG A 26 -7.78 -8.28 -6.94
N LEU A 27 -8.92 -7.72 -6.57
CA LEU A 27 -9.94 -7.30 -7.53
C LEU A 27 -9.39 -6.27 -8.52
N LEU A 28 -8.65 -5.26 -8.05
CA LEU A 28 -8.00 -4.28 -8.93
C LEU A 28 -7.03 -4.95 -9.91
N THR A 29 -6.23 -5.91 -9.45
CA THR A 29 -5.27 -6.61 -10.33
C THR A 29 -5.94 -7.53 -11.34
N GLN A 30 -7.17 -8.00 -11.08
CA GLN A 30 -7.89 -8.96 -11.91
C GLN A 30 -8.89 -8.30 -12.86
N ARG A 31 -9.40 -7.12 -12.50
CA ARG A 31 -10.55 -6.48 -13.18
C ARG A 31 -10.29 -5.03 -13.61
N PHE A 32 -9.02 -4.61 -13.74
CA PHE A 32 -8.69 -3.28 -14.22
C PHE A 32 -9.16 -3.07 -15.68
N PRO A 33 -9.66 -1.87 -16.04
CA PRO A 33 -10.07 -1.52 -17.41
C PRO A 33 -8.97 -1.74 -18.46
N ASP A 34 -9.35 -1.92 -19.73
CA ASP A 34 -8.40 -2.23 -20.81
C ASP A 34 -7.45 -1.07 -21.17
N ASP A 35 -7.85 0.16 -20.88
CA ASP A 35 -7.03 1.37 -20.98
C ASP A 35 -6.09 1.55 -19.78
N PHE A 36 -6.10 0.62 -18.82
CA PHE A 36 -5.16 0.59 -17.70
C PHE A 36 -4.08 -0.48 -17.84
N SER A 37 -2.99 -0.27 -17.13
CA SER A 37 -2.03 -1.29 -16.73
C SER A 37 -1.81 -1.21 -15.23
N VAL A 38 -1.53 -2.34 -14.60
CA VAL A 38 -1.33 -2.41 -13.15
C VAL A 38 0.10 -2.83 -12.85
N MET A 39 0.72 -2.13 -11.91
CA MET A 39 1.90 -2.60 -11.22
C MET A 39 1.63 -2.68 -9.72
N LEU A 40 2.17 -3.70 -9.08
CA LEU A 40 2.09 -3.87 -7.63
C LEU A 40 3.49 -3.83 -7.03
N VAL A 41 3.70 -2.93 -6.08
CA VAL A 41 4.91 -2.84 -5.27
C VAL A 41 4.59 -3.45 -3.90
N GLY A 42 5.23 -4.58 -3.59
CA GLY A 42 4.85 -5.40 -2.44
C GLY A 42 5.99 -6.19 -1.84
N VAL A 43 5.65 -7.23 -1.09
CA VAL A 43 6.63 -8.13 -0.46
C VAL A 43 6.69 -9.46 -1.20
N ASP A 44 7.86 -10.07 -1.21
CA ASP A 44 8.01 -11.48 -1.55
C ASP A 44 7.87 -12.31 -0.27
N ALA A 45 6.73 -12.96 -0.11
CA ALA A 45 6.46 -13.83 1.03
C ALA A 45 7.01 -15.24 0.85
N ARG A 46 7.36 -15.62 -0.38
CA ARG A 46 7.87 -16.96 -0.72
C ARG A 46 9.39 -17.05 -0.63
N GLY A 47 10.09 -15.93 -0.79
CA GLY A 47 11.55 -15.86 -0.75
C GLY A 47 12.24 -16.31 -2.04
N ASP A 48 11.47 -16.43 -3.12
CA ASP A 48 11.94 -16.90 -4.43
C ASP A 48 12.22 -15.77 -5.43
N LEU A 49 11.98 -14.50 -5.05
CA LEU A 49 12.23 -13.34 -5.88
C LEU A 49 13.32 -12.42 -5.30
N GLN A 50 14.04 -11.76 -6.20
CA GLN A 50 15.04 -10.77 -5.83
C GLN A 50 14.37 -9.41 -5.56
N PRO A 51 14.50 -8.83 -4.34
CA PRO A 51 13.97 -7.50 -4.06
C PRO A 51 14.56 -6.42 -4.98
N GLY A 52 13.70 -5.56 -5.53
CA GLY A 52 14.06 -4.50 -6.48
C GLY A 52 14.06 -4.93 -7.94
N LYS A 53 13.82 -6.22 -8.24
CA LYS A 53 13.72 -6.75 -9.60
C LYS A 53 12.25 -7.02 -9.95
N ALA A 54 11.74 -6.29 -10.93
CA ALA A 54 10.37 -6.48 -11.42
C ALA A 54 10.24 -7.83 -12.14
N VAL A 55 9.09 -8.48 -11.94
CA VAL A 55 8.69 -9.70 -12.64
C VAL A 55 7.27 -9.55 -13.16
N LYS A 56 6.93 -10.33 -14.18
CA LYS A 56 5.56 -10.41 -14.67
C LYS A 56 4.83 -11.55 -13.99
N ILE A 57 3.61 -11.31 -13.53
CA ILE A 57 2.77 -12.34 -12.93
C ILE A 57 1.37 -12.32 -13.54
N LYS A 58 0.73 -13.50 -13.56
CA LYS A 58 -0.67 -13.64 -13.96
C LYS A 58 -1.58 -13.66 -12.74
N THR A 59 -2.64 -12.87 -12.78
CA THR A 59 -3.67 -12.75 -11.74
C THR A 59 -5.03 -12.58 -12.40
N GLY A 60 -5.98 -13.49 -12.12
CA GLY A 60 -7.31 -13.48 -12.74
C GLY A 60 -7.30 -13.46 -14.27
N GLY A 61 -6.34 -14.16 -14.89
CA GLY A 61 -6.16 -14.17 -16.35
C GLY A 61 -5.53 -12.92 -16.95
N ARG A 62 -5.27 -11.88 -16.14
CA ARG A 62 -4.56 -10.65 -16.56
C ARG A 62 -3.09 -10.74 -16.18
N GLU A 63 -2.24 -10.06 -16.94
CA GLU A 63 -0.81 -9.92 -16.62
C GLU A 63 -0.56 -8.55 -15.99
N ILE A 64 0.19 -8.54 -14.88
CA ILE A 64 0.61 -7.31 -14.19
C ILE A 64 2.13 -7.34 -13.94
N ASP A 65 2.70 -6.16 -13.72
CA ASP A 65 4.07 -6.04 -13.24
C ASP A 65 4.09 -6.13 -11.70
N PHE A 66 4.91 -7.00 -11.15
CA PHE A 66 5.12 -7.12 -9.70
C PHE A 66 6.56 -6.77 -9.34
N LEU A 67 6.72 -5.83 -8.41
CA LEU A 67 8.00 -5.40 -7.88
C LEU A 67 8.07 -5.73 -6.37
N PRO A 68 8.64 -6.89 -5.99
CA PRO A 68 8.95 -7.15 -4.59
C PRO A 68 10.06 -6.20 -4.14
N VAL A 69 9.87 -5.50 -3.02
CA VAL A 69 10.89 -4.59 -2.45
C VAL A 69 11.51 -5.12 -1.16
N LEU A 70 10.85 -6.11 -0.55
CA LEU A 70 11.21 -6.72 0.72
C LEU A 70 10.85 -8.19 0.69
N HIS A 71 11.74 -9.05 1.20
CA HIS A 71 11.36 -10.41 1.57
C HIS A 71 10.78 -10.38 2.99
N PHE A 72 9.58 -10.90 3.17
CA PHE A 72 8.91 -10.92 4.47
C PHE A 72 7.85 -12.02 4.50
N THR A 73 8.05 -13.03 5.35
CA THR A 73 7.12 -14.16 5.50
C THR A 73 6.11 -13.92 6.60
N ASP A 74 5.05 -14.73 6.65
CA ASP A 74 4.06 -14.66 7.73
C ASP A 74 4.67 -15.12 9.08
N GLU A 75 5.65 -16.03 9.08
CA GLU A 75 6.39 -16.41 10.28
C GLU A 75 7.19 -15.22 10.84
N MET A 76 7.87 -14.46 9.96
CA MET A 76 8.56 -13.23 10.36
C MET A 76 7.60 -12.18 10.93
N ALA A 77 6.34 -12.16 10.45
CA ALA A 77 5.30 -11.29 10.98
C ALA A 77 4.96 -11.63 12.43
N ALA A 78 4.81 -12.93 12.72
CA ALA A 78 4.48 -13.43 14.06
C ALA A 78 5.60 -13.13 15.07
N GLU A 79 6.87 -13.30 14.67
CA GLU A 79 8.03 -13.00 15.52
C GLU A 79 8.24 -11.50 15.75
N ALA A 80 7.95 -10.68 14.73
CA ALA A 80 8.13 -9.23 14.77
C ALA A 80 7.12 -8.48 15.65
N ALA A 81 6.07 -9.15 16.15
CA ALA A 81 5.00 -8.55 16.97
C ALA A 81 5.50 -7.90 18.28
N THR A 82 6.79 -8.06 18.63
CA THR A 82 7.38 -7.53 19.86
C THR A 82 8.15 -6.22 19.70
N ARG A 83 8.46 -5.74 18.48
CA ARG A 83 9.31 -4.54 18.25
C ARG A 83 8.85 -3.68 17.07
N ILE A 84 8.78 -2.36 17.26
CA ILE A 84 8.40 -1.38 16.21
C ILE A 84 9.35 -1.41 15.01
N THR A 85 10.66 -1.54 15.24
CA THR A 85 11.68 -1.70 14.18
C THR A 85 11.60 -3.06 13.48
N GLY A 86 10.90 -4.03 14.09
CA GLY A 86 10.51 -5.30 13.48
C GLY A 86 9.27 -5.20 12.61
N SER A 87 8.44 -4.18 12.80
CA SER A 87 7.14 -4.08 12.13
C SER A 87 7.27 -4.08 10.61
N LEU A 88 6.37 -4.81 9.95
CA LEU A 88 6.29 -4.91 8.50
C LEU A 88 6.19 -3.53 7.86
N THR A 89 5.36 -2.64 8.40
CA THR A 89 5.18 -1.27 7.88
C THR A 89 6.51 -0.51 7.81
N PHE A 90 7.29 -0.50 8.91
CA PHE A 90 8.55 0.24 8.95
C PHE A 90 9.58 -0.33 7.95
N ARG A 91 9.77 -1.65 7.96
CA ARG A 91 10.70 -2.33 7.04
C ARG A 91 10.30 -2.14 5.59
N PHE A 92 9.00 -2.18 5.30
CA PHE A 92 8.47 -1.96 3.97
C PHE A 92 8.68 -0.51 3.51
N THR A 93 8.43 0.49 4.37
CA THR A 93 8.72 1.90 4.05
C THR A 93 10.19 2.10 3.70
N LEU A 94 11.13 1.56 4.48
CA LEU A 94 12.57 1.61 4.16
C LEU A 94 12.89 0.92 2.83
N ALA A 95 12.24 -0.23 2.56
CA ALA A 95 12.42 -0.96 1.31
C ALA A 95 11.91 -0.17 0.09
N LEU A 96 10.78 0.53 0.21
CA LEU A 96 10.27 1.41 -0.84
C LEU A 96 11.25 2.55 -1.15
N LEU A 97 11.82 3.19 -0.11
CA LEU A 97 12.81 4.25 -0.28
C LEU A 97 14.07 3.73 -0.96
N ARG A 98 14.59 2.60 -0.49
CA ARG A 98 15.77 1.91 -1.06
C ARG A 98 15.58 1.59 -2.55
N HIS A 99 14.39 1.14 -2.93
CA HIS A 99 14.06 0.75 -4.30
C HIS A 99 13.33 1.83 -5.11
N SER A 100 13.35 3.08 -4.66
CA SER A 100 12.64 4.19 -5.31
C SER A 100 13.03 4.41 -6.78
N ARG A 101 14.28 4.10 -7.16
CA ARG A 101 14.73 4.13 -8.55
C ARG A 101 14.11 3.02 -9.38
N ALA A 102 14.02 1.80 -8.84
CA ALA A 102 13.37 0.67 -9.52
C ALA A 102 11.87 0.92 -9.70
N ILE A 103 11.20 1.46 -8.66
CA ILE A 103 9.79 1.84 -8.72
C ILE A 103 9.56 2.88 -9.82
N ARG A 104 10.35 3.97 -9.85
CA ARG A 104 10.26 5.01 -10.90
C ARG A 104 10.53 4.47 -12.30
N LYS A 105 11.52 3.58 -12.45
CA LYS A 105 11.82 2.94 -13.74
C LYS A 105 10.66 2.09 -14.23
N LEU A 106 10.03 1.33 -13.34
CA LEU A 106 8.89 0.47 -13.67
C LEU A 106 7.62 1.27 -13.98
N ALA A 107 7.38 2.36 -13.24
CA ALA A 107 6.28 3.29 -13.50
C ALA A 107 6.36 3.85 -14.95
N GLY A 108 7.56 4.20 -15.40
CA GLY A 108 7.80 4.69 -16.76
C GLY A 108 7.47 6.18 -16.92
N LYS A 109 7.34 6.64 -18.17
CA LYS A 109 7.11 8.07 -18.53
C LYS A 109 5.64 8.43 -18.80
N GLY A 110 4.73 7.44 -18.78
CA GLY A 110 3.30 7.66 -19.01
C GLY A 110 2.58 8.23 -17.79
N PRO A 111 1.26 8.47 -17.87
CA PRO A 111 0.50 8.89 -16.71
C PRO A 111 0.42 7.73 -15.71
N VAL A 112 0.88 8.00 -14.49
CA VAL A 112 0.91 7.02 -13.40
C VAL A 112 0.27 7.64 -12.18
N SER A 113 -0.60 6.90 -11.52
CA SER A 113 -1.12 7.24 -10.20
C SER A 113 -0.92 6.08 -9.24
N ALA A 114 -0.77 6.37 -7.95
CA ALA A 114 -0.69 5.36 -6.92
C ALA A 114 -2.02 5.17 -6.18
N ASP A 115 -2.26 3.95 -5.72
CA ASP A 115 -3.31 3.62 -4.77
C ASP A 115 -2.65 3.20 -3.45
N LEU A 116 -2.98 3.93 -2.39
CA LEU A 116 -2.45 3.73 -1.05
C LEU A 116 -3.55 3.30 -0.11
N GLN A 117 -3.29 2.17 0.55
CA GLN A 117 -4.20 1.53 1.51
C GLN A 117 -3.81 1.82 2.97
N ARG A 118 -2.72 2.57 3.16
CA ARG A 118 -2.10 2.90 4.44
C ARG A 118 -1.46 4.28 4.39
N PHE A 119 -1.72 5.11 5.40
CA PHE A 119 -1.27 6.50 5.45
C PHE A 119 0.25 6.64 5.51
N GLU A 120 0.93 5.67 6.11
CA GLU A 120 2.38 5.66 6.32
C GLU A 120 3.18 5.67 5.01
N PHE A 121 2.54 5.32 3.89
CA PHE A 121 3.18 5.30 2.57
C PHE A 121 2.98 6.60 1.78
N ALA A 122 2.14 7.53 2.25
CA ALA A 122 1.88 8.80 1.56
C ALA A 122 3.14 9.65 1.33
N PRO A 123 4.07 9.82 2.31
CA PRO A 123 5.31 10.54 2.07
C PRO A 123 6.15 9.90 0.96
N VAL A 124 6.15 8.56 0.89
CA VAL A 124 6.92 7.83 -0.12
C VAL A 124 6.32 8.03 -1.51
N ALA A 125 5.00 7.95 -1.66
CA ALA A 125 4.34 8.23 -2.93
C ALA A 125 4.62 9.65 -3.43
N LYS A 126 4.61 10.63 -2.51
CA LYS A 126 4.96 12.02 -2.83
C LYS A 126 6.42 12.15 -3.29
N LEU A 127 7.37 11.50 -2.61
CA LEU A 127 8.79 11.48 -3.00
C LEU A 127 9.02 10.79 -4.36
N LEU A 128 8.18 9.82 -4.72
CA LEU A 128 8.20 9.18 -6.03
C LEU A 128 7.61 10.07 -7.14
N GLY A 129 6.99 11.20 -6.78
CA GLY A 129 6.32 12.10 -7.72
C GLY A 129 5.00 11.56 -8.25
N LEU A 130 4.38 10.61 -7.54
CA LEU A 130 3.14 9.98 -7.97
C LEU A 130 1.93 10.73 -7.39
N PRO A 131 0.97 11.21 -8.20
CA PRO A 131 -0.34 11.55 -7.68
C PRO A 131 -0.98 10.28 -7.12
N PHE A 132 -1.65 10.38 -5.99
CA PHE A 132 -2.17 9.18 -5.33
C PHE A 132 -3.56 9.37 -4.74
N MET A 133 -4.26 8.25 -4.70
CA MET A 133 -5.50 8.07 -3.98
C MET A 133 -5.20 7.41 -2.63
N MET A 134 -5.84 7.91 -1.59
CA MET A 134 -5.79 7.31 -0.25
C MET A 134 -7.11 6.62 0.02
N GLU A 135 -7.09 5.31 0.21
CA GLU A 135 -8.27 4.56 0.61
C GLU A 135 -8.23 4.29 2.12
N VAL A 136 -9.32 4.68 2.79
CA VAL A 136 -9.47 4.60 4.24
C VAL A 136 -10.42 3.46 4.57
N HIS A 137 -9.85 2.32 5.00
CA HIS A 137 -10.58 1.07 5.30
C HIS A 137 -11.07 0.94 6.75
N GLY A 138 -10.55 1.75 7.68
CA GLY A 138 -10.89 1.66 9.12
C GLY A 138 -11.80 2.80 9.59
N GLU A 139 -12.57 2.54 10.65
CA GLU A 139 -13.42 3.55 11.31
C GLU A 139 -12.60 4.62 12.05
N GLY A 140 -11.35 4.30 12.43
CA GLY A 140 -10.39 5.26 12.95
C GLY A 140 -10.62 5.65 14.41
N GLY A 141 -11.38 4.86 15.17
CA GLY A 141 -11.61 5.08 16.59
C GLY A 141 -10.49 4.50 17.46
N LYS A 142 -10.10 5.21 18.53
CA LYS A 142 -9.16 4.70 19.55
C LYS A 142 -9.65 3.39 20.21
N ASP A 143 -10.96 3.19 20.19
CA ASP A 143 -11.65 2.05 20.80
C ASP A 143 -11.81 0.84 19.85
N ASP A 144 -11.44 0.97 18.58
CA ASP A 144 -11.44 -0.15 17.64
C ASP A 144 -10.43 -1.24 18.05
N LYS A 145 -10.63 -2.46 17.52
CA LYS A 145 -9.66 -3.57 17.61
C LYS A 145 -8.39 -3.24 16.82
N MET A 146 -7.60 -2.31 17.35
CA MET A 146 -6.31 -1.91 16.83
C MET A 146 -5.19 -2.60 17.59
N ASP A 147 -4.10 -2.87 16.87
CA ASP A 147 -2.86 -3.39 17.44
C ASP A 147 -2.41 -2.51 18.62
N SER A 148 -2.05 -3.15 19.74
CA SER A 148 -1.65 -2.53 21.01
C SER A 148 -0.55 -1.46 20.84
N LEU A 149 0.30 -1.61 19.83
CA LEU A 149 1.36 -0.67 19.48
C LEU A 149 0.85 0.64 18.86
N ILE A 150 -0.24 0.59 18.09
CA ILE A 150 -0.84 1.78 17.47
C ILE A 150 -1.58 2.60 18.52
N LYS A 151 -2.26 1.94 19.49
CA LYS A 151 -2.86 2.63 20.64
C LYS A 151 -1.82 3.38 21.47
N LYS A 152 -0.62 2.79 21.66
CA LYS A 152 0.50 3.44 22.36
C LYS A 152 1.08 4.64 21.61
N HIS A 153 1.02 4.66 20.27
CA HIS A 153 1.59 5.72 19.43
C HIS A 153 0.53 6.49 18.64
N TRP A 154 -0.64 6.70 19.26
CA TRP A 154 -1.81 7.34 18.64
C TRP A 154 -1.51 8.67 17.96
N ARG A 155 -0.65 9.51 18.57
CA ARG A 155 -0.26 10.81 18.00
C ARG A 155 0.48 10.68 16.68
N ILE A 156 1.33 9.65 16.54
CA ILE A 156 2.08 9.38 15.30
C ILE A 156 1.11 8.89 14.22
N TYR A 157 0.17 8.04 14.60
CA TYR A 157 -0.89 7.57 13.71
C TYR A 157 -1.75 8.74 13.18
N LYS A 158 -2.29 9.58 14.07
CA LYS A 158 -3.10 10.76 13.66
C LYS A 158 -2.31 11.75 12.82
N TRP A 159 -1.02 11.94 13.10
CA TRP A 159 -0.17 12.78 12.27
C TRP A 159 0.06 12.18 10.88
N GLY A 160 0.31 10.87 10.80
CA GLY A 160 0.42 10.15 9.53
C GLY A 160 -0.86 10.18 8.72
N GLU A 161 -2.01 10.00 9.37
CA GLU A 161 -3.35 10.13 8.77
C GLU A 161 -3.56 11.55 8.21
N ALA A 162 -3.37 12.59 9.02
CA ALA A 162 -3.50 13.98 8.60
C ALA A 162 -2.60 14.31 7.39
N LEU A 163 -1.35 13.87 7.44
CA LEU A 163 -0.39 14.07 6.36
C LEU A 163 -0.81 13.31 5.10
N GLY A 164 -1.26 12.06 5.23
CA GLY A 164 -1.71 11.24 4.12
C GLY A 164 -2.92 11.83 3.41
N LEU A 165 -3.91 12.28 4.17
CA LEU A 165 -5.11 12.93 3.64
C LEU A 165 -4.79 14.25 2.95
N LYS A 166 -3.96 15.11 3.58
CA LYS A 166 -3.55 16.40 3.01
C LYS A 166 -2.77 16.26 1.70
N LEU A 167 -1.97 15.21 1.57
CA LEU A 167 -1.14 14.98 0.39
C LEU A 167 -1.88 14.25 -0.75
N ALA A 168 -3.00 13.59 -0.45
CA ALA A 168 -3.75 12.80 -1.41
C ALA A 168 -4.42 13.69 -2.47
N THR A 169 -4.46 13.19 -3.71
CA THR A 169 -5.23 13.85 -4.79
C THR A 169 -6.72 13.56 -4.65
N ARG A 170 -7.05 12.37 -4.15
CA ARG A 170 -8.40 11.91 -3.84
C ARG A 170 -8.36 11.03 -2.61
N VAL A 171 -9.42 11.09 -1.81
CA VAL A 171 -9.62 10.22 -0.65
C VAL A 171 -10.88 9.40 -0.91
N LEU A 172 -10.77 8.08 -0.76
CA LEU A 172 -11.90 7.16 -0.79
C LEU A 172 -12.09 6.61 0.62
N CYS A 173 -13.30 6.69 1.15
CA CYS A 173 -13.64 6.05 2.41
C CYS A 173 -14.61 4.92 2.13
N VAL A 174 -14.40 3.77 2.79
CA VAL A 174 -15.24 2.58 2.56
C VAL A 174 -16.64 2.69 3.17
N THR A 175 -16.86 3.63 4.10
CA THR A 175 -18.17 3.91 4.71
C THR A 175 -18.55 5.39 4.67
N PRO A 176 -19.85 5.72 4.52
CA PRO A 176 -20.33 7.11 4.62
C PRO A 176 -20.03 7.77 5.97
N ALA A 177 -20.07 6.99 7.06
CA ALA A 177 -19.74 7.48 8.40
C ALA A 177 -18.29 8.00 8.46
N ARG A 178 -17.35 7.28 7.81
CA ARG A 178 -15.97 7.72 7.74
C ARG A 178 -15.78 8.93 6.83
N VAL A 179 -16.55 9.05 5.74
CA VAL A 179 -16.56 10.29 4.94
C VAL A 179 -16.89 11.48 5.82
N ALA A 180 -17.98 11.41 6.59
CA ALA A 180 -18.42 12.50 7.46
C ALA A 180 -17.34 12.86 8.50
N SER A 181 -16.80 11.86 9.20
CA SER A 181 -15.76 12.06 10.22
C SER A 181 -14.45 12.61 9.63
N VAL A 182 -13.98 12.12 8.48
CA VAL A 182 -12.78 12.64 7.81
C VAL A 182 -12.99 14.09 7.36
N SER A 183 -14.17 14.41 6.81
CA SER A 183 -14.50 15.77 6.39
C SER A 183 -14.62 16.75 7.55
N GLU A 184 -15.07 16.30 8.72
CA GLU A 184 -15.13 17.11 9.94
C GLU A 184 -13.75 17.32 10.57
N GLU A 185 -12.94 16.25 10.64
CA GLU A 185 -11.60 16.29 11.25
C GLU A 185 -10.55 16.98 10.36
N TYR A 186 -10.73 16.94 9.04
CA TYR A 186 -9.78 17.43 8.03
C TYR A 186 -10.52 18.16 6.89
N PRO A 187 -11.00 19.39 7.13
CA PRO A 187 -11.70 20.21 6.12
C PRO A 187 -10.79 20.66 4.97
#